data_AF-A0A2H6K9K4-F1
#
_entry.id   AF-A0A2H6K9K4-F1
#
_cell.length_a   1.000
_cell.length_b   1.000
_cell.length_c   1.000
_cell.angle_alpha   90.00
_cell.angle_beta   90.00
_cell.angle_gamma   90.00
#
_symmetry.space_group_name_H-M   'P 1'
#
loop_
_entity.id
_entity.type
_entity.pdbx_description
1 polymer ?
#
loop_
_entity_poly.entity_id
_entity_poly.type
_entity_poly.pdbx_seq_one_letter_code
_entity_poly.pdbx_strand_id
1 'polypeptide(L)'
;MTCVQRPACHSNGIDMSAVRRQVRLFRADAPLIHNCSQTGPMQFDSLTRIPRNVKDAIDWLLALKGTDPEKNLKALGAAVHTFLADKPVGNLNLPALKNARIFFRDLMTQKALEGLWPANVMLERFNTPMDKSVHFKFFGTVDESDYENVVQARGVKPEEIAKDLGKVVDGCEKFLEKIKNPNKYVPTYSSEATWDASCAKDPEACAVIFVGIAPMLYTGLRSLRKVSHGESFKWVPFAKKNLGEVLKALGYKEPERRPNMSGSYVFKALENVKFQMLVTLYDLSGFWAFY
;
A
#
# COMPACT_ATOMS: atom_id res chain seq x y z
N MET A 1 -14.15 -53.54 44.33
CA MET A 1 -12.84 -53.69 43.66
C MET A 1 -13.09 -53.85 42.17
N THR A 2 -12.89 -52.78 41.39
CA THR A 2 -12.69 -52.82 39.93
C THR A 2 -12.20 -51.43 39.51
N CYS A 3 -10.90 -51.33 39.21
CA CYS A 3 -10.27 -50.16 38.64
C CYS A 3 -10.60 -50.07 37.14
N VAL A 4 -11.07 -48.92 36.68
CA VAL A 4 -11.06 -48.53 35.27
C VAL A 4 -10.03 -47.42 35.14
N GLN A 5 -8.90 -47.72 34.49
CA GLN A 5 -7.87 -46.74 34.13
C GLN A 5 -8.36 -45.90 32.94
N ARG A 6 -8.27 -44.57 33.04
CA ARG A 6 -8.32 -43.64 31.90
C ARG A 6 -6.90 -43.38 31.39
N PRO A 7 -6.69 -43.21 30.07
CA PRO A 7 -5.38 -42.85 29.53
C PRO A 7 -5.06 -41.38 29.78
N ALA A 8 -3.78 -41.11 30.04
CA ALA A 8 -3.22 -39.79 30.29
C ALA A 8 -3.17 -38.95 29.00
N CYS A 9 -3.70 -37.72 29.07
CA CYS A 9 -3.42 -36.69 28.08
C CYS A 9 -2.01 -36.12 28.33
N HIS A 10 -1.09 -36.31 27.38
CA HIS A 10 0.12 -35.50 27.30
C HIS A 10 -0.26 -34.08 26.88
N SER A 11 -0.07 -33.11 27.78
CA SER A 11 -0.07 -31.70 27.46
C SER A 11 1.37 -31.28 27.17
N ASN A 12 1.66 -30.95 25.91
CA ASN A 12 2.86 -30.22 25.56
C ASN A 12 2.74 -28.82 26.18
N GLY A 13 3.48 -28.59 27.25
CA GLY A 13 3.59 -27.28 27.89
C GLY A 13 4.22 -26.29 26.93
N ILE A 14 3.40 -25.38 26.40
CA ILE A 14 3.91 -24.16 25.78
C ILE A 14 4.46 -23.30 26.91
N ASP A 15 5.74 -22.98 26.83
CA ASP A 15 6.42 -22.08 27.74
C ASP A 15 5.84 -20.66 27.64
N MET A 16 4.90 -20.38 28.55
CA MET A 16 4.24 -19.08 28.71
C MET A 16 5.21 -17.97 29.18
N SER A 17 6.47 -18.27 29.49
CA SER A 17 7.49 -17.28 29.84
C SER A 17 8.02 -16.51 28.62
N ALA A 18 8.01 -17.13 27.43
CA ALA A 18 8.34 -16.47 26.16
C ALA A 18 7.23 -15.49 25.72
N VAL A 19 5.96 -15.89 25.89
CA VAL A 19 4.79 -15.04 25.58
C VAL A 19 4.71 -13.83 26.52
N ARG A 20 5.11 -13.98 27.80
CA ARG A 20 5.17 -12.86 28.75
C ARG A 20 6.30 -11.87 28.50
N ARG A 21 7.38 -12.26 27.80
CA ARG A 21 8.44 -11.32 27.36
C ARG A 21 8.00 -10.47 26.18
N GLN A 22 7.23 -11.04 25.25
CA GLN A 22 6.73 -10.31 24.07
C GLN A 22 5.62 -9.31 24.42
N VAL A 23 4.83 -9.56 25.47
CA VAL A 23 3.78 -8.63 25.94
C VAL A 23 4.35 -7.48 26.81
N ARG A 24 5.56 -7.62 27.39
CA ARG A 24 6.19 -6.55 28.19
C ARG A 24 6.98 -5.53 27.36
N LEU A 25 7.43 -5.87 26.15
CA LEU A 25 8.15 -4.95 25.27
C LEU A 25 7.25 -3.95 24.51
N PHE A 26 5.92 -4.13 24.55
CA PHE A 26 4.95 -3.20 23.94
C PHE A 26 4.21 -2.31 24.95
N ARG A 27 4.60 -2.31 26.23
CA ARG A 27 3.89 -1.58 27.30
C ARG A 27 4.74 -0.57 28.08
N ALA A 28 6.00 -0.38 27.73
CA ALA A 28 6.83 0.69 28.26
C ALA A 28 7.15 1.63 27.10
N ASP A 29 6.33 2.68 26.98
CA ASP A 29 6.56 3.98 26.33
C ASP A 29 5.21 4.52 25.84
N ALA A 30 4.31 4.75 26.80
CA ALA A 30 3.28 5.75 26.62
C ALA A 30 3.95 7.12 26.82
N PRO A 31 4.11 7.98 25.80
CA PRO A 31 4.63 9.31 26.03
C PRO A 31 3.59 10.07 26.82
N LEU A 32 4.04 10.65 27.94
CA LEU A 32 3.37 11.73 28.64
C LEU A 32 2.90 12.75 27.62
N ILE A 33 1.61 13.10 27.69
CA ILE A 33 0.98 14.11 26.85
C ILE A 33 1.61 15.46 27.21
N HIS A 34 2.70 15.81 26.53
CA HIS A 34 3.22 17.16 26.52
C HIS A 34 2.28 18.01 25.65
N ASN A 35 1.66 19.01 26.30
CA ASN A 35 0.99 20.11 25.63
C ASN A 35 1.92 20.73 24.58
N CYS A 36 1.56 20.61 23.30
CA CYS A 36 2.08 21.45 22.24
C CYS A 36 0.92 22.07 21.47
N SER A 37 0.67 23.34 21.80
CA SER A 37 0.11 24.30 20.86
C SER A 37 1.05 24.40 19.66
N GLN A 38 0.81 23.58 18.64
CA GLN A 38 1.36 23.80 17.29
C GLN A 38 0.24 23.60 16.29
N THR A 39 -0.27 24.72 15.77
CA THR A 39 -1.26 24.77 14.69
C THR A 39 -0.58 24.55 13.34
N GLY A 40 0.05 23.38 13.19
CA GLY A 40 0.55 22.84 11.93
C GLY A 40 -0.10 21.47 11.66
N PRO A 41 -0.26 21.04 10.40
CA PRO A 41 -0.71 19.69 10.10
C PRO A 41 0.28 18.67 10.71
N MET A 42 -0.24 17.75 11.51
CA MET A 42 0.53 16.68 12.14
C MET A 42 1.15 15.78 11.05
N GLN A 43 2.47 15.83 10.91
CA GLN A 43 3.23 14.96 10.04
C GLN A 43 3.64 13.69 10.80
N PHE A 44 3.94 12.62 10.07
CA PHE A 44 4.46 11.38 10.64
C PHE A 44 5.98 11.37 10.60
N ASP A 45 6.60 11.14 11.75
CA ASP A 45 8.06 11.06 11.90
C ASP A 45 8.63 9.66 11.68
N SER A 46 7.81 8.71 11.20
CA SER A 46 8.23 7.34 10.94
C SER A 46 7.50 6.72 9.75
N LEU A 47 8.26 6.02 8.90
CA LEU A 47 7.74 5.19 7.81
C LEU A 47 6.95 3.97 8.33
N THR A 48 6.99 3.67 9.63
CA THR A 48 6.14 2.62 10.23
C THR A 48 4.69 3.07 10.44
N ARG A 49 4.39 4.36 10.23
CA ARG A 49 3.01 4.87 10.18
C ARG A 49 2.39 4.52 8.83
N ILE A 50 1.25 3.84 8.85
CA ILE A 50 0.57 3.33 7.66
C ILE A 50 -0.15 4.48 6.92
N PRO A 51 0.09 4.66 5.63
CA PRO A 51 -0.68 5.56 4.77
C PRO A 51 -2.19 5.28 4.79
N ARG A 52 -3.01 6.33 4.79
CA ARG A 52 -4.47 6.21 4.89
C ARG A 52 -5.20 6.48 3.57
N ASN A 53 -4.49 7.02 2.59
CA ASN A 53 -4.98 7.35 1.26
C ASN A 53 -3.80 7.40 0.28
N VAL A 54 -4.10 7.65 -1.00
CA VAL A 54 -3.10 7.61 -2.08
C VAL A 54 -2.09 8.74 -1.98
N LYS A 55 -2.49 9.94 -1.53
CA LYS A 55 -1.56 11.04 -1.25
C LYS A 55 -0.56 10.60 -0.18
N ASP A 56 -1.03 10.06 0.94
CA ASP A 56 -0.16 9.58 2.02
C ASP A 56 0.79 8.49 1.53
N ALA A 57 0.32 7.58 0.66
CA ALA A 57 1.13 6.49 0.14
C ALA A 57 2.22 7.01 -0.81
N ILE A 58 1.92 8.04 -1.61
CA ILE A 58 2.92 8.72 -2.44
C ILE A 58 3.93 9.46 -1.54
N ASP A 59 3.47 10.19 -0.52
CA ASP A 59 4.36 10.87 0.42
C ASP A 59 5.27 9.89 1.17
N TRP A 60 4.76 8.70 1.52
CA TRP A 60 5.55 7.62 2.11
C TRP A 60 6.66 7.15 1.17
N LEU A 61 6.37 7.00 -0.13
CA LEU A 61 7.38 6.66 -1.14
C LEU A 61 8.46 7.74 -1.29
N LEU A 62 8.08 9.01 -1.21
CA LEU A 62 9.04 10.12 -1.29
C LEU A 62 9.89 10.25 -0.01
N ALA A 63 9.31 9.99 1.16
CA ALA A 63 10.04 9.94 2.43
C ALA A 63 11.01 8.75 2.47
N LEU A 64 10.57 7.58 2.00
CA LEU A 64 11.42 6.40 1.78
C LEU A 64 12.60 6.69 0.86
N LYS A 65 12.36 7.37 -0.27
CA LYS A 65 13.39 7.75 -1.24
C LYS A 65 14.54 8.48 -0.53
N GLY A 66 14.19 9.45 0.34
CA GLY A 66 15.16 10.18 1.15
C GLY A 66 16.28 10.82 0.33
N THR A 67 17.45 10.96 0.94
CA THR A 67 18.65 11.55 0.30
C THR A 67 19.52 10.53 -0.42
N ASP A 68 19.33 9.24 -0.18
CA ASP A 68 20.06 8.14 -0.81
C ASP A 68 19.06 7.13 -1.42
N PRO A 69 18.47 7.45 -2.59
CA PRO A 69 17.46 6.61 -3.22
C PRO A 69 17.97 5.22 -3.55
N GLU A 70 19.22 5.10 -4.00
CA GLU A 70 19.78 3.81 -4.41
C GLU A 70 19.88 2.85 -3.22
N LYS A 71 20.48 3.29 -2.11
CA LYS A 71 20.58 2.50 -0.88
C LYS A 71 19.19 2.12 -0.34
N ASN A 72 18.29 3.11 -0.21
CA ASN A 72 17.00 2.90 0.44
C ASN A 72 16.09 1.98 -0.38
N LEU A 73 16.04 2.17 -1.70
CA LEU A 73 15.21 1.32 -2.58
C LEU A 73 15.78 -0.07 -2.73
N LYS A 74 17.11 -0.23 -2.72
CA LYS A 74 17.75 -1.56 -2.67
C LYS A 74 17.41 -2.29 -1.38
N ALA A 75 17.45 -1.59 -0.25
CA ALA A 75 17.12 -2.16 1.06
C ALA A 75 15.64 -2.55 1.16
N LEU A 76 14.71 -1.70 0.67
CA LEU A 76 13.30 -2.06 0.59
C LEU A 76 13.07 -3.22 -0.39
N GLY A 77 13.70 -3.20 -1.57
CA GLY A 77 13.55 -4.27 -2.56
C GLY A 77 13.98 -5.63 -2.01
N ALA A 78 15.09 -5.69 -1.27
CA ALA A 78 15.51 -6.88 -0.54
C ALA A 78 14.52 -7.29 0.54
N ALA A 79 14.03 -6.35 1.35
CA ALA A 79 13.06 -6.65 2.40
C ALA A 79 11.72 -7.16 1.85
N VAL A 80 11.22 -6.57 0.74
CA VAL A 80 10.02 -7.03 0.03
C VAL A 80 10.24 -8.41 -0.56
N HIS A 81 11.38 -8.66 -1.20
CA HIS A 81 11.71 -9.98 -1.72
C HIS A 81 11.68 -11.04 -0.62
N THR A 82 12.41 -10.84 0.47
CA THR A 82 12.45 -11.76 1.62
C THR A 82 11.05 -11.96 2.20
N PHE A 83 10.30 -10.88 2.39
CA PHE A 83 8.94 -10.95 2.89
C PHE A 83 8.01 -11.77 1.99
N LEU A 84 8.08 -11.62 0.67
CA LEU A 84 7.26 -12.38 -0.27
C LEU A 84 7.73 -13.85 -0.40
N ALA A 85 9.04 -14.11 -0.27
CA ALA A 85 9.59 -15.46 -0.29
C ALA A 85 9.20 -16.28 0.96
N ASP A 86 9.28 -15.66 2.15
CA ASP A 86 9.14 -16.34 3.45
C ASP A 86 7.69 -16.59 3.86
N LYS A 87 6.73 -15.92 3.23
CA LYS A 87 5.33 -15.90 3.66
C LYS A 87 4.46 -16.64 2.64
N PRO A 88 4.20 -17.96 2.83
CA PRO A 88 3.36 -18.72 1.93
C PRO A 88 1.92 -18.22 1.97
N VAL A 89 1.27 -18.33 0.82
CA VAL A 89 -0.05 -17.81 0.51
C VAL A 89 -1.11 -18.30 1.52
N GLY A 90 -1.85 -17.37 2.12
CA GLY A 90 -3.13 -17.68 2.78
C GLY A 90 -3.13 -17.79 4.32
N ASN A 91 -2.05 -17.43 5.03
CA ASN A 91 -2.12 -17.34 6.50
C ASN A 91 -1.15 -16.31 7.10
N LEU A 92 -1.53 -15.04 7.11
CA LEU A 92 -0.77 -14.00 7.82
C LEU A 92 -1.65 -13.15 8.73
N ASN A 93 -1.51 -13.38 10.03
CA ASN A 93 -1.98 -12.50 11.09
C ASN A 93 -0.97 -11.35 11.33
N LEU A 94 -0.76 -10.49 10.33
CA LEU A 94 0.07 -9.29 10.49
C LEU A 94 -0.80 -8.06 10.76
N PRO A 95 -0.70 -7.43 11.96
CA PRO A 95 -1.50 -6.25 12.30
C PRO A 95 -1.37 -5.10 11.29
N ALA A 96 -0.17 -4.89 10.74
CA ALA A 96 0.07 -3.83 9.76
C ALA A 96 -0.67 -4.09 8.43
N LEU A 97 -0.72 -5.33 7.93
CA LEU A 97 -1.52 -5.67 6.76
C LEU A 97 -3.03 -5.53 7.03
N LYS A 98 -3.49 -5.92 8.22
CA LYS A 98 -4.91 -5.72 8.61
C LYS A 98 -5.29 -4.24 8.63
N ASN A 99 -4.43 -3.39 9.16
CA ASN A 99 -4.68 -1.95 9.20
C ASN A 99 -4.63 -1.34 7.78
N ALA A 100 -3.66 -1.74 6.95
CA ALA A 100 -3.60 -1.32 5.55
C ALA A 100 -4.84 -1.79 4.77
N ARG A 101 -5.33 -3.01 5.02
CA ARG A 101 -6.59 -3.55 4.47
C ARG A 101 -7.78 -2.67 4.79
N ILE A 102 -7.91 -2.22 6.04
CA ILE A 102 -9.00 -1.34 6.47
C ILE A 102 -8.97 -0.04 5.68
N PHE A 103 -7.83 0.66 5.66
CA PHE A 103 -7.72 1.92 4.93
C PHE A 103 -7.95 1.76 3.42
N PHE A 104 -7.44 0.68 2.84
CA PHE A 104 -7.66 0.39 1.43
C PHE A 104 -9.15 0.11 1.12
N ARG A 105 -9.83 -0.67 1.96
CA ARG A 105 -11.26 -0.92 1.83
C ARG A 105 -12.05 0.38 1.97
N ASP A 106 -11.73 1.20 2.98
CA ASP A 106 -12.37 2.49 3.19
C ASP A 106 -12.24 3.37 1.95
N LEU A 107 -11.04 3.45 1.36
CA LEU A 107 -10.81 4.14 0.09
C LEU A 107 -11.74 3.62 -1.01
N MET A 108 -11.77 2.32 -1.27
CA MET A 108 -12.58 1.74 -2.36
C MET A 108 -14.09 1.95 -2.19
N THR A 109 -14.57 2.03 -0.94
CA THR A 109 -15.98 2.27 -0.64
C THR A 109 -16.40 3.75 -0.72
N GLN A 110 -15.45 4.67 -0.92
CA GLN A 110 -15.80 6.07 -1.11
C GLN A 110 -16.64 6.26 -2.37
N LYS A 111 -17.76 6.99 -2.26
CA LYS A 111 -18.70 7.28 -3.36
C LYS A 111 -18.03 7.87 -4.61
N ALA A 112 -16.93 8.61 -4.43
CA ALA A 112 -16.14 9.16 -5.52
C ALA A 112 -15.47 8.07 -6.39
N LEU A 113 -15.12 6.93 -5.80
CA LEU A 113 -14.48 5.79 -6.46
C LEU A 113 -15.45 4.67 -6.82
N GLU A 114 -16.63 4.64 -6.20
CA GLU A 114 -17.69 3.66 -6.45
C GLU A 114 -18.03 3.55 -7.95
N GLY A 115 -18.05 2.32 -8.49
CA GLY A 115 -18.38 2.07 -9.89
C GLY A 115 -17.21 2.25 -10.86
N LEU A 116 -16.05 2.72 -10.40
CA LEU A 116 -14.83 2.71 -11.22
C LEU A 116 -14.27 1.29 -11.28
N TRP A 117 -14.05 0.79 -12.51
CA TRP A 117 -13.54 -0.56 -12.75
C TRP A 117 -12.31 -0.93 -11.87
N PRO A 118 -11.27 -0.08 -11.69
CA PRO A 118 -10.14 -0.43 -10.83
C PRO A 118 -10.52 -0.62 -9.35
N ALA A 119 -11.46 0.16 -8.83
CA ALA A 119 -11.91 0.06 -7.44
C ALA A 119 -12.81 -1.17 -7.25
N ASN A 120 -13.73 -1.41 -8.18
CA ASN A 120 -14.64 -2.55 -8.11
C ASN A 120 -13.90 -3.89 -8.24
N VAL A 121 -12.98 -4.02 -9.21
CA VAL A 121 -12.21 -5.26 -9.40
C VAL A 121 -11.37 -5.57 -8.16
N MET A 122 -10.74 -4.56 -7.57
CA MET A 122 -9.94 -4.79 -6.36
C MET A 122 -10.85 -5.11 -5.17
N LEU A 123 -11.97 -4.42 -5.00
CA LEU A 123 -12.92 -4.70 -3.93
C LEU A 123 -13.51 -6.11 -4.03
N GLU A 124 -13.83 -6.57 -5.24
CA GLU A 124 -14.28 -7.93 -5.49
C GLU A 124 -13.23 -8.95 -5.07
N ARG A 125 -11.99 -8.79 -5.55
CA ARG A 125 -10.88 -9.66 -5.16
C ARG A 125 -10.65 -9.66 -3.63
N PHE A 126 -10.89 -8.54 -2.96
CA PHE A 126 -10.73 -8.41 -1.51
C PHE A 126 -11.81 -9.13 -0.69
N ASN A 127 -12.97 -9.39 -1.30
CA ASN A 127 -14.13 -10.00 -0.65
C ASN A 127 -14.32 -11.47 -1.06
N THR A 128 -13.79 -11.89 -2.20
CA THR A 128 -13.94 -13.24 -2.73
C THR A 128 -12.82 -14.15 -2.23
N PRO A 129 -13.13 -15.26 -1.53
CA PRO A 129 -12.14 -16.27 -1.19
C PRO A 129 -11.48 -16.84 -2.45
N MET A 130 -10.18 -17.09 -2.40
CA MET A 130 -9.44 -17.66 -3.52
C MET A 130 -10.02 -19.02 -3.94
N ASP A 131 -10.53 -19.09 -5.17
CA ASP A 131 -10.85 -20.36 -5.81
C ASP A 131 -9.56 -20.96 -6.38
N LYS A 132 -9.08 -22.03 -5.76
CA LYS A 132 -7.89 -22.78 -6.19
C LYS A 132 -8.14 -23.64 -7.43
N SER A 133 -9.37 -23.68 -7.95
CA SER A 133 -9.70 -24.46 -9.14
C SER A 133 -9.35 -23.70 -10.42
N VAL A 134 -8.59 -24.37 -11.28
CA VAL A 134 -7.79 -23.85 -12.39
C VAL A 134 -8.64 -23.44 -13.62
N HIS A 135 -9.84 -22.89 -13.44
CA HIS A 135 -10.80 -22.69 -14.56
C HIS A 135 -10.86 -21.26 -15.11
N PHE A 136 -10.07 -20.31 -14.59
CA PHE A 136 -10.06 -18.93 -15.08
C PHE A 136 -9.20 -18.68 -16.35
N LYS A 137 -8.59 -19.72 -16.93
CA LYS A 137 -7.84 -19.62 -18.19
C LYS A 137 -8.65 -19.10 -19.39
N PHE A 138 -9.98 -19.01 -19.30
CA PHE A 138 -10.86 -18.70 -20.43
C PHE A 138 -11.14 -17.20 -20.69
N PHE A 139 -10.81 -16.27 -19.78
CA PHE A 139 -11.13 -14.83 -19.94
C PHE A 139 -9.94 -13.91 -20.26
N GLY A 140 -8.76 -14.46 -20.58
CA GLY A 140 -7.62 -13.67 -21.09
C GLY A 140 -7.09 -12.57 -20.15
N THR A 141 -7.39 -12.64 -18.85
CA THR A 141 -7.14 -11.58 -17.85
C THR A 141 -6.68 -12.12 -16.51
N VAL A 142 -5.91 -13.21 -16.53
CA VAL A 142 -5.35 -13.78 -15.30
C VAL A 142 -3.85 -13.58 -15.34
N ASP A 143 -3.38 -12.64 -14.54
CA ASP A 143 -1.94 -12.43 -14.37
C ASP A 143 -1.41 -13.57 -13.48
N GLU A 144 -0.18 -14.05 -13.67
CA GLU A 144 0.37 -15.13 -12.83
C GLU A 144 0.47 -14.69 -11.35
N SER A 145 0.58 -13.38 -11.13
CA SER A 145 0.45 -12.75 -9.81
C SER A 145 -0.92 -12.95 -9.16
N ASP A 146 -1.90 -13.50 -9.90
CA ASP A 146 -3.23 -13.83 -9.40
C ASP A 146 -3.30 -15.13 -8.57
N TYR A 147 -2.25 -15.95 -8.56
CA TYR A 147 -2.23 -17.20 -7.79
C TYR A 147 -0.92 -17.47 -7.05
N GLU A 148 0.17 -16.87 -7.48
CA GLU A 148 1.48 -16.98 -6.85
C GLU A 148 2.06 -15.58 -6.70
N ASN A 149 2.77 -15.30 -5.61
CA ASN A 149 3.47 -14.02 -5.53
C ASN A 149 4.59 -13.99 -6.58
N VAL A 150 4.95 -12.79 -7.05
CA VAL A 150 5.86 -12.62 -8.19
C VAL A 150 7.25 -13.26 -7.96
N VAL A 151 7.68 -13.39 -6.71
CA VAL A 151 8.95 -14.04 -6.35
C VAL A 151 8.84 -15.56 -6.58
N GLN A 152 7.72 -16.18 -6.19
CA GLN A 152 7.48 -17.60 -6.41
C GLN A 152 7.20 -17.92 -7.88
N ALA A 153 6.37 -17.11 -8.55
CA ALA A 153 5.93 -17.35 -9.92
C ALA A 153 7.05 -17.15 -10.96
N ARG A 154 7.84 -16.08 -10.78
CA ARG A 154 8.77 -15.58 -11.82
C ARG A 154 10.22 -15.55 -11.36
N GLY A 155 10.52 -15.89 -10.11
CA GLY A 155 11.89 -15.87 -9.58
C GLY A 155 12.52 -14.48 -9.60
N VAL A 156 11.71 -13.42 -9.47
CA VAL A 156 12.17 -12.02 -9.53
C VAL A 156 13.20 -11.78 -8.44
N LYS A 157 14.33 -11.16 -8.80
CA LYS A 157 15.43 -10.90 -7.87
C LYS A 157 15.22 -9.61 -7.07
N PRO A 158 15.80 -9.50 -5.86
CA PRO A 158 15.77 -8.26 -5.07
C PRO A 158 16.14 -6.99 -5.85
N GLU A 159 17.15 -7.07 -6.73
CA GLU A 159 17.62 -5.94 -7.53
C GLU A 159 16.61 -5.50 -8.59
N GLU A 160 15.84 -6.45 -9.13
CA GLU A 160 14.78 -6.18 -10.10
C GLU A 160 13.59 -5.51 -9.41
N ILE A 161 13.21 -5.98 -8.22
CA ILE A 161 12.21 -5.31 -7.37
C ILE A 161 12.67 -3.88 -7.06
N ALA A 162 13.90 -3.69 -6.60
CA ALA A 162 14.43 -2.36 -6.28
C ALA A 162 14.40 -1.41 -7.49
N LYS A 163 14.79 -1.90 -8.67
CA LYS A 163 14.76 -1.14 -9.93
C LYS A 163 13.35 -0.73 -10.32
N ASP A 164 12.39 -1.63 -10.20
CA ASP A 164 11.01 -1.34 -10.55
C ASP A 164 10.33 -0.43 -9.52
N LEU A 165 10.66 -0.58 -8.23
CA LEU A 165 10.29 0.38 -7.19
C LEU A 165 10.83 1.77 -7.50
N GLY A 166 12.09 1.90 -7.90
CA GLY A 166 12.66 3.19 -8.30
C GLY A 166 11.85 3.88 -9.40
N LYS A 167 11.42 3.12 -10.42
CA LYS A 167 10.52 3.65 -11.46
C LYS A 167 9.18 4.12 -10.91
N VAL A 168 8.57 3.34 -10.00
CA VAL A 168 7.30 3.70 -9.35
C VAL A 168 7.45 5.00 -8.56
N VAL A 169 8.50 5.12 -7.75
CA VAL A 169 8.78 6.31 -6.94
C VAL A 169 9.00 7.53 -7.84
N ASP A 170 9.87 7.43 -8.85
CA ASP A 170 10.13 8.54 -9.79
C ASP A 170 8.87 8.97 -10.55
N GLY A 171 8.03 8.01 -10.96
CA GLY A 171 6.76 8.29 -11.62
C GLY A 171 5.79 9.03 -10.71
N CYS A 172 5.69 8.61 -9.45
CA CYS A 172 4.85 9.25 -8.44
C CYS A 172 5.33 10.66 -8.08
N GLU A 173 6.65 10.85 -7.94
CA GLU A 173 7.27 12.16 -7.69
C GLU A 173 6.93 13.15 -8.81
N LYS A 174 7.20 12.77 -10.06
CA LYS A 174 6.92 13.60 -11.24
C LYS A 174 5.44 13.90 -11.39
N PHE A 175 4.57 12.91 -11.12
CA PHE A 175 3.12 13.14 -11.09
C PHE A 175 2.76 14.19 -10.03
N LEU A 176 3.25 14.01 -8.80
CA LEU A 176 2.95 14.89 -7.68
C LEU A 176 3.42 16.33 -7.95
N GLU A 177 4.62 16.50 -8.52
CA GLU A 177 5.16 17.81 -8.91
C GLU A 177 4.26 18.60 -9.86
N LYS A 178 3.51 17.91 -10.74
CA LYS A 178 2.58 18.56 -11.66
C LYS A 178 1.30 18.99 -10.96
N ILE A 179 0.79 18.19 -10.03
CA ILE A 179 -0.53 18.43 -9.43
C ILE A 179 -0.50 19.23 -8.14
N LYS A 180 0.64 19.27 -7.43
CA LYS A 180 0.75 19.97 -6.15
C LYS A 180 0.83 21.49 -6.30
N ASN A 181 0.33 22.19 -5.30
CA ASN A 181 0.63 23.60 -5.08
C ASN A 181 1.89 23.72 -4.22
N PRO A 182 3.03 24.19 -4.76
CA PRO A 182 4.29 24.18 -4.01
C PRO A 182 4.25 25.01 -2.73
N ASN A 183 3.38 26.03 -2.64
CA ASN A 183 3.31 26.93 -1.48
C ASN A 183 2.34 26.44 -0.39
N LYS A 184 1.52 25.43 -0.70
CA LYS A 184 0.44 24.97 0.20
C LYS A 184 0.46 23.47 0.44
N TYR A 185 1.24 22.72 -0.35
CA TYR A 185 1.37 21.30 -0.21
C TYR A 185 2.13 20.96 1.06
N VAL A 186 1.52 20.12 1.89
CA VAL A 186 2.15 19.61 3.11
C VAL A 186 2.33 18.09 2.95
N PRO A 187 3.57 17.60 2.90
CA PRO A 187 3.84 16.16 2.93
C PRO A 187 3.27 15.53 4.19
N THR A 188 2.71 14.32 4.08
CA THR A 188 2.19 13.57 5.23
C THR A 188 3.31 13.08 6.15
N TYR A 189 4.50 12.84 5.60
CA TYR A 189 5.68 12.38 6.35
C TYR A 189 6.68 13.53 6.49
N SER A 190 7.27 13.66 7.67
CA SER A 190 8.28 14.68 7.95
C SER A 190 9.65 14.25 7.42
N SER A 191 10.64 15.15 7.51
CA SER A 191 12.03 14.87 7.14
C SER A 191 12.67 13.78 7.99
N GLU A 192 12.11 13.50 9.17
CA GLU A 192 12.57 12.53 10.15
C GLU A 192 12.17 11.09 9.76
N ALA A 193 11.11 10.93 8.97
CA ALA A 193 10.61 9.65 8.48
C ALA A 193 11.48 9.05 7.37
N THR A 194 12.72 8.70 7.73
CA THR A 194 13.71 8.13 6.81
C THR A 194 13.78 6.61 6.94
N TRP A 195 14.37 5.95 5.93
CA TRP A 195 14.70 4.53 6.00
C TRP A 195 15.55 4.20 7.23
N ASP A 196 16.63 4.94 7.46
CA ASP A 196 17.57 4.65 8.55
C ASP A 196 16.91 4.81 9.93
N ALA A 197 16.03 5.81 10.10
CA ALA A 197 15.31 6.03 11.35
C ALA A 197 14.17 5.01 11.58
N SER A 198 13.49 4.58 10.51
CA SER A 198 12.23 3.83 10.63
C SER A 198 12.36 2.34 10.34
N CYS A 199 13.17 1.98 9.33
CA CYS A 199 13.16 0.66 8.70
C CYS A 199 14.46 -0.12 8.91
N ALA A 200 15.62 0.54 9.09
CA ALA A 200 16.90 -0.16 9.11
C ALA A 200 17.02 -1.23 10.21
N LYS A 201 16.36 -1.04 11.36
CA LYS A 201 16.32 -2.02 12.46
C LYS A 201 15.36 -3.18 12.20
N ASP A 202 14.30 -2.93 11.45
CA ASP A 202 13.27 -3.91 11.09
C ASP A 202 12.80 -3.66 9.65
N PRO A 203 13.57 -4.11 8.64
CA PRO A 203 13.21 -3.89 7.24
C PRO A 203 11.90 -4.57 6.85
N GLU A 204 11.54 -5.67 7.51
CA GLU A 204 10.29 -6.39 7.27
C GLU A 204 9.08 -5.50 7.60
N ALA A 205 9.12 -4.70 8.68
CA ALA A 205 8.04 -3.79 9.01
C ALA A 205 7.70 -2.81 7.85
N CYS A 206 8.71 -2.26 7.18
CA CYS A 206 8.51 -1.37 6.04
C CYS A 206 8.12 -2.13 4.76
N ALA A 207 8.62 -3.34 4.55
CA ALA A 207 8.17 -4.21 3.48
C ALA A 207 6.68 -4.54 3.60
N VAL A 208 6.23 -4.89 4.82
CA VAL A 208 4.82 -5.17 5.13
C VAL A 208 3.95 -3.95 4.85
N ILE A 209 4.39 -2.75 5.22
CA ILE A 209 3.66 -1.51 4.93
C ILE A 209 3.57 -1.28 3.42
N PHE A 210 4.68 -1.42 2.70
CA PHE A 210 4.70 -1.24 1.26
C PHE A 210 3.74 -2.21 0.55
N VAL A 211 3.84 -3.52 0.83
CA VAL A 211 2.93 -4.55 0.30
C VAL A 211 1.48 -4.23 0.69
N GLY A 212 1.28 -3.71 1.90
CA GLY A 212 0.01 -3.23 2.43
C GLY A 212 -0.65 -2.13 1.59
N ILE A 213 0.13 -1.14 1.15
CA ILE A 213 -0.38 0.05 0.44
C ILE A 213 -0.28 -0.05 -1.08
N ALA A 214 0.41 -1.05 -1.62
CA ALA A 214 0.55 -1.24 -3.06
C ALA A 214 -0.81 -1.35 -3.80
N PRO A 215 -1.85 -2.07 -3.28
CA PRO A 215 -3.19 -2.04 -3.88
C PRO A 215 -3.78 -0.62 -3.90
N MET A 216 -3.56 0.15 -2.83
CA MET A 216 -4.04 1.53 -2.69
C MET A 216 -3.47 2.43 -3.78
N LEU A 217 -2.15 2.37 -3.97
CA LEU A 217 -1.46 3.10 -5.03
C LEU A 217 -1.97 2.70 -6.42
N TYR A 218 -2.05 1.40 -6.69
CA TYR A 218 -2.54 0.87 -7.95
C TYR A 218 -3.97 1.34 -8.27
N THR A 219 -4.92 1.10 -7.37
CA THR A 219 -6.34 1.47 -7.56
C THR A 219 -6.51 2.97 -7.67
N GLY A 220 -5.80 3.73 -6.83
CA GLY A 220 -5.83 5.19 -6.82
C GLY A 220 -5.40 5.80 -8.15
N LEU A 221 -4.19 5.46 -8.59
CA LEU A 221 -3.60 6.00 -9.80
C LEU A 221 -4.38 5.56 -11.04
N ARG A 222 -4.86 4.31 -11.09
CA ARG A 222 -5.65 3.80 -12.21
C ARG A 222 -7.04 4.42 -12.28
N SER A 223 -7.69 4.64 -11.13
CA SER A 223 -8.97 5.37 -11.03
C SER A 223 -8.82 6.81 -11.50
N LEU A 224 -7.77 7.50 -11.05
CA LEU A 224 -7.51 8.87 -11.45
C LEU A 224 -7.24 8.98 -12.96
N ARG A 225 -6.49 8.04 -13.53
CA ARG A 225 -6.24 7.98 -14.98
C ARG A 225 -7.54 7.79 -15.77
N LYS A 226 -8.42 6.90 -15.32
CA LYS A 226 -9.72 6.64 -15.97
C LYS A 226 -10.61 7.88 -15.99
N VAL A 227 -10.74 8.56 -14.84
CA VAL A 227 -11.61 9.75 -14.72
C VAL A 227 -11.02 10.94 -15.47
N SER A 228 -9.71 11.15 -15.40
CA SER A 228 -9.01 12.21 -16.14
C SER A 228 -9.13 12.04 -17.66
N HIS A 229 -9.07 10.79 -18.14
CA HIS A 229 -9.35 10.47 -19.53
C HIS A 229 -10.82 10.73 -19.87
N GLY A 230 -11.78 10.24 -19.08
CA GLY A 230 -13.21 10.46 -19.32
C GLY A 230 -13.60 11.95 -19.40
N GLU A 231 -13.04 12.79 -18.53
CA GLU A 231 -13.24 14.25 -18.60
C GLU A 231 -12.54 14.91 -19.79
N SER A 232 -11.47 14.31 -20.33
CA SER A 232 -10.84 14.77 -21.57
C SER A 232 -11.73 14.50 -22.79
N PHE A 233 -12.62 13.50 -22.70
CA PHE A 233 -13.54 13.05 -23.73
C PHE A 233 -14.99 13.43 -23.38
N LYS A 234 -15.25 14.73 -23.19
CA LYS A 234 -16.56 15.30 -22.75
C LYS A 234 -17.77 14.88 -23.61
N TRP A 235 -17.57 14.27 -24.78
CA TRP A 235 -18.63 13.86 -25.70
C TRP A 235 -19.30 12.51 -25.37
N VAL A 236 -18.81 11.74 -24.39
CA VAL A 236 -19.40 10.43 -24.03
C VAL A 236 -20.27 10.56 -22.76
N PRO A 237 -21.53 10.05 -22.73
CA PRO A 237 -22.53 10.40 -21.70
C PRO A 237 -22.48 9.54 -20.42
N PHE A 238 -21.59 8.55 -20.30
CA PHE A 238 -21.59 7.66 -19.14
C PHE A 238 -21.00 8.34 -17.90
N ALA A 239 -21.82 8.41 -16.84
CA ALA A 239 -21.51 8.80 -15.46
C ALA A 239 -20.14 9.50 -15.28
N LYS A 240 -20.09 10.80 -15.64
CA LYS A 240 -18.90 11.63 -15.42
C LYS A 240 -18.68 11.78 -13.92
N LYS A 241 -17.83 10.94 -13.34
CA LYS A 241 -17.31 11.14 -12.00
C LYS A 241 -16.54 12.46 -11.98
N ASN A 242 -16.74 13.25 -10.95
CA ASN A 242 -16.07 14.54 -10.78
C ASN A 242 -14.60 14.29 -10.37
N LEU A 243 -13.65 14.73 -11.20
CA LEU A 243 -12.22 14.59 -10.93
C LEU A 243 -11.79 15.22 -9.60
N GLY A 244 -12.40 16.36 -9.23
CA GLY A 244 -12.17 17.03 -7.95
C GLY A 244 -12.56 16.17 -6.75
N GLU A 245 -13.72 15.50 -6.81
CA GLU A 245 -14.16 14.57 -5.77
C GLU A 245 -13.26 13.33 -5.69
N VAL A 246 -12.78 12.82 -6.84
CA VAL A 246 -11.81 11.72 -6.86
C VAL A 246 -10.50 12.14 -6.23
N LEU A 247 -9.93 13.29 -6.62
CA LEU A 247 -8.69 13.81 -6.03
C LEU A 247 -8.83 14.00 -4.51
N LYS A 248 -9.97 14.53 -4.05
CA LYS A 248 -10.29 14.69 -2.64
C LYS A 248 -10.33 13.33 -1.91
N ALA A 249 -11.00 12.33 -2.49
CA ALA A 249 -11.04 10.97 -1.97
C ALA A 249 -9.66 10.31 -1.87
N LEU A 250 -8.78 10.63 -2.82
CA LEU A 250 -7.38 10.19 -2.84
C LEU A 250 -6.48 10.93 -1.83
N GLY A 251 -7.01 11.91 -1.09
CA GLY A 251 -6.30 12.66 -0.05
C GLY A 251 -5.83 14.06 -0.46
N TYR A 252 -6.04 14.48 -1.72
CA TYR A 252 -5.57 15.78 -2.21
C TYR A 252 -6.57 16.90 -1.93
N LYS A 253 -6.29 17.72 -0.91
CA LYS A 253 -7.14 18.87 -0.57
C LYS A 253 -7.03 19.97 -1.63
N GLU A 254 -8.11 20.74 -1.82
CA GLU A 254 -8.13 21.87 -2.77
C GLU A 254 -6.96 22.85 -2.63
N PRO A 255 -6.60 23.36 -1.43
CA PRO A 255 -5.49 24.31 -1.32
C PRO A 255 -4.13 23.69 -1.66
N GLU A 256 -3.96 22.40 -1.39
CA GLU A 256 -2.71 21.64 -1.64
C GLU A 256 -2.51 21.30 -3.12
N ARG A 257 -3.57 21.47 -3.94
CA ARG A 257 -3.56 21.21 -5.38
C ARG A 257 -3.32 22.49 -6.17
N ARG A 258 -2.71 22.36 -7.34
CA ARG A 258 -2.65 23.44 -8.33
C ARG A 258 -4.08 23.85 -8.71
N PRO A 259 -4.40 25.15 -8.75
CA PRO A 259 -5.76 25.59 -9.07
C PRO A 259 -6.13 25.28 -10.53
N ASN A 260 -7.43 25.10 -10.78
CA ASN A 260 -8.03 24.97 -12.12
C ASN A 260 -7.44 23.85 -13.01
N MET A 261 -7.02 22.73 -12.40
CA MET A 261 -6.57 21.56 -13.17
C MET A 261 -7.74 20.93 -13.93
N SER A 262 -7.61 20.83 -15.25
CA SER A 262 -8.52 20.05 -16.09
C SER A 262 -8.22 18.55 -16.02
N GLY A 263 -9.18 17.71 -16.42
CA GLY A 263 -8.93 16.28 -16.65
C GLY A 263 -7.77 16.01 -17.62
N SER A 264 -7.64 16.79 -18.70
CA SER A 264 -6.50 16.65 -19.63
C SER A 264 -5.15 16.96 -18.97
N TYR A 265 -5.12 17.94 -18.07
CA TYR A 265 -3.91 18.27 -17.32
C TYR A 265 -3.50 17.13 -16.38
N VAL A 266 -4.45 16.59 -15.61
CA VAL A 266 -4.18 15.47 -14.69
C VAL A 266 -3.84 14.20 -15.46
N PHE A 267 -4.48 13.94 -16.60
CA PHE A 267 -4.14 12.81 -17.46
C PHE A 267 -2.71 12.91 -17.98
N LYS A 268 -2.29 14.08 -18.44
CA LYS A 268 -0.90 14.33 -18.87
C LYS A 268 0.09 14.20 -17.72
N ALA A 269 -0.26 14.66 -16.52
CA ALA A 269 0.58 14.44 -15.33
C ALA A 269 0.79 12.95 -15.04
N LEU A 270 -0.27 12.13 -15.21
CA LEU A 270 -0.23 10.68 -15.03
C LEU A 270 0.53 9.91 -16.12
N GLU A 271 0.94 10.54 -17.22
CA GLU A 271 1.83 9.89 -18.20
C GLU A 271 3.20 9.53 -17.59
N ASN A 272 3.59 10.22 -16.51
CA ASN A 272 4.77 9.87 -15.73
C ASN A 272 4.62 8.53 -14.98
N VAL A 273 3.37 8.10 -14.73
CA VAL A 273 3.03 6.79 -14.15
C VAL A 273 2.70 5.82 -15.30
N LYS A 274 3.74 5.12 -15.77
CA LYS A 274 3.62 4.17 -16.89
C LYS A 274 2.80 2.95 -16.48
N PHE A 275 2.19 2.30 -17.46
CA PHE A 275 1.42 1.07 -17.23
C PHE A 275 2.25 0.00 -16.50
N GLN A 276 3.52 -0.17 -16.85
CA GLN A 276 4.43 -1.10 -16.18
C GLN A 276 4.56 -0.84 -14.67
N MET A 277 4.56 0.44 -14.24
CA MET A 277 4.63 0.78 -12.82
C MET A 277 3.37 0.35 -12.06
N LEU A 278 2.21 0.43 -12.73
CA LEU A 278 0.95 -0.08 -12.18
C LEU A 278 0.97 -1.61 -12.08
N VAL A 279 1.55 -2.29 -13.07
CA VAL A 279 1.75 -3.75 -13.02
C VAL A 279 2.69 -4.12 -11.86
N THR A 280 3.80 -3.41 -11.68
CA THR A 280 4.69 -3.61 -10.52
C THR A 280 3.96 -3.44 -9.19
N LEU A 281 3.15 -2.39 -9.03
CA LEU A 281 2.37 -2.18 -7.81
C LEU A 281 1.36 -3.31 -7.57
N TYR A 282 0.78 -3.85 -8.64
CA TYR A 282 -0.13 -4.97 -8.57
C TYR A 282 0.59 -6.26 -8.15
N ASP A 283 1.69 -6.59 -8.82
CA ASP A 283 2.48 -7.80 -8.56
C ASP A 283 3.07 -7.82 -7.15
N LEU A 284 3.58 -6.68 -6.67
CA LEU A 284 4.16 -6.54 -5.33
C LEU A 284 3.12 -6.36 -4.23
N SER A 285 1.84 -6.23 -4.56
CA SER A 285 0.79 -6.16 -3.54
C SER A 285 0.57 -7.49 -2.84
N GLY A 286 1.14 -8.57 -3.37
CA GLY A 286 0.99 -9.93 -2.83
C GLY A 286 -0.48 -10.29 -2.60
N PHE A 287 -1.36 -9.81 -3.49
CA PHE A 287 -2.80 -9.74 -3.25
C PHE A 287 -3.33 -11.05 -2.66
N TRP A 288 -2.97 -12.15 -3.27
CA TRP A 288 -3.48 -13.47 -2.90
C TRP A 288 -2.69 -14.12 -1.77
N ALA A 289 -1.45 -13.69 -1.52
CA ALA A 289 -0.70 -14.15 -0.36
C ALA A 289 -1.30 -13.63 0.96
N PHE A 290 -1.96 -12.45 0.92
CA PHE A 290 -2.29 -11.68 2.11
C PHE A 290 -3.75 -11.22 2.27
N TYR A 291 -4.59 -11.25 1.23
CA TYR A 291 -5.93 -10.65 1.25
C TYR A 291 -7.05 -11.63 0.95
#